data_AF-A0A4Z0A975-F1
#
_entry.id   AF-A0A4Z0A975-F1
#
_cell.length_a   1.000
_cell.length_b   1.000
_cell.length_c   1.000
_cell.angle_alpha   90.00
_cell.angle_beta   90.00
_cell.angle_gamma   90.00
#
_symmetry.space_group_name_H-M   'P 1'
#
loop_
_entity.id
_entity.type
_entity.pdbx_description
1 polymer ?
#
loop_
_entity_poly.entity_id
_entity_poly.type
_entity_poly.pdbx_seq_one_letter_code
_entity_poly.pdbx_strand_id
1 'polypeptide(L)' 'MKPLGTLVYHKDGVQSLAFTRRAPATPATIGDEATDSDSDDEMIEAEKAARARWLVSGGKDSRVAIWELMDFSKKA' A
#
# COMPACT_ATOMS: atom_id res chain seq x y z
N MET A 1 -13.06 -2.57 -20.64
CA MET A 1 -12.29 -2.71 -19.38
C MET A 1 -12.20 -4.19 -19.04
N LYS A 2 -11.00 -4.79 -19.04
CA LYS A 2 -10.82 -6.21 -18.67
C LYS A 2 -10.48 -6.27 -17.17
N PRO A 3 -11.17 -7.09 -16.36
CA PRO A 3 -10.84 -7.21 -14.94
C PRO A 3 -9.43 -7.78 -14.75
N LEU A 4 -8.69 -7.25 -13.78
CA LEU A 4 -7.34 -7.72 -13.45
C LEU A 4 -7.38 -9.06 -12.68
N GLY A 5 -8.42 -9.26 -11.87
CA GLY A 5 -8.58 -10.47 -11.07
C GLY A 5 -9.70 -10.32 -10.04
N THR A 6 -9.83 -11.33 -9.19
CA THR A 6 -10.80 -11.40 -8.08
C THR A 6 -10.06 -11.72 -6.79
N LEU A 7 -10.31 -10.95 -5.73
CA LEU A 7 -9.80 -11.21 -4.38
C LEU A 7 -10.90 -11.91 -3.58
N VAL A 8 -10.62 -13.10 -3.05
CA VAL A 8 -11.60 -13.94 -2.36
C VAL A 8 -11.11 -14.23 -0.94
N TYR A 9 -11.81 -13.69 0.05
CA TYR A 9 -11.55 -13.98 1.47
C TYR A 9 -12.84 -13.98 2.29
N HIS A 10 -13.60 -12.87 2.23
CA HIS A 10 -14.84 -12.73 3.00
C HIS A 10 -15.88 -13.74 2.56
N LYS A 11 -16.56 -14.36 3.53
CA LYS A 11 -17.62 -15.35 3.29
C LYS A 11 -19.01 -14.72 3.14
N ASP A 12 -19.10 -13.43 3.40
CA ASP A 12 -20.31 -12.61 3.30
C ASP A 12 -19.95 -11.28 2.60
N GLY A 13 -20.92 -10.37 2.47
CA GLY A 13 -20.76 -9.11 1.77
C GLY A 13 -19.64 -8.22 2.31
N VAL A 14 -18.83 -7.69 1.40
CA VAL A 14 -17.86 -6.62 1.67
C VAL A 14 -18.61 -5.31 1.79
N GLN A 15 -18.41 -4.59 2.90
CA GLN A 15 -19.09 -3.32 3.18
C GLN A 15 -18.19 -2.10 3.00
N SER A 16 -16.88 -2.28 3.17
CA SER A 16 -15.91 -1.19 3.08
C SER A 16 -14.67 -1.63 2.32
N LEU A 17 -14.11 -0.71 1.55
CA LEU A 17 -12.88 -0.88 0.78
C LEU A 17 -12.07 0.42 0.86
N ALA A 18 -10.76 0.29 1.06
CA ALA A 18 -9.84 1.42 1.08
C ALA A 18 -8.50 1.05 0.42
N PHE A 19 -8.09 1.85 -0.55
CA PHE A 19 -6.74 1.79 -1.10
C PHE A 19 -5.79 2.66 -0.27
N THR A 20 -4.55 2.21 -0.10
CA THR A 20 -3.48 3.05 0.44
C THR A 20 -3.30 4.27 -0.45
N ARG A 21 -3.32 5.45 0.15
CA ARG A 21 -2.95 6.67 -0.55
C ARG A 21 -1.45 6.84 -0.38
N ARG A 22 -0.71 6.78 -1.50
CA ARG A 22 0.66 7.28 -1.50
C ARG A 22 0.58 8.78 -1.19
N ALA A 23 1.12 9.21 -0.05
CA ALA A 23 1.31 10.64 0.17
C ALA A 23 2.18 11.16 -0.98
N PRO A 24 1.79 12.27 -1.65
CA PRO A 24 2.71 12.89 -2.61
C PRO A 24 4.00 13.15 -1.85
N ALA A 25 5.14 12.76 -2.44
CA ALA A 25 6.43 13.10 -1.87
C ALA A 25 6.46 14.62 -1.76
N THR A 26 6.29 15.15 -0.54
CA THR A 26 6.56 16.55 -0.30
C THR A 26 8.03 16.72 -0.66
N PRO A 27 8.39 17.59 -1.62
CA PRO A 27 9.79 17.96 -1.77
C PRO A 27 10.20 18.44 -0.39
N ALA A 28 11.20 17.76 0.19
CA ALA A 28 11.62 17.95 1.57
C ALA A 28 11.60 19.44 1.90
N THR A 29 10.65 19.84 2.74
CA THR A 29 10.76 21.14 3.39
C THR A 29 11.95 20.96 4.31
N ILE A 30 13.02 21.68 4.01
CA ILE A 30 14.27 21.76 4.74
C ILE A 30 13.94 21.79 6.24
N GLY A 31 14.22 20.71 6.97
CA GLY A 31 14.04 20.65 8.42
C GLY A 31 13.25 19.47 8.96
N ASP A 32 13.63 18.23 8.60
CA ASP A 32 13.46 17.12 9.53
C ASP A 32 14.72 16.26 9.46
N GLU A 33 15.69 16.72 10.26
CA GLU A 33 16.68 15.95 11.01
C GLU A 33 17.20 14.67 10.33
N ALA A 34 18.46 14.73 9.90
CA ALA A 34 19.27 13.56 9.65
C ALA A 34 19.25 12.63 10.87
N THR A 35 18.51 11.53 10.80
CA THR A 35 18.93 10.32 11.49
C THR A 35 19.93 9.64 10.57
N ASP A 36 21.17 10.07 10.72
CA ASP A 36 22.37 9.29 10.46
C ASP A 36 22.29 8.01 11.31
N SER A 37 21.65 6.99 10.77
CA SER A 37 21.65 5.66 11.34
C SER A 37 22.25 4.75 10.30
N ASP A 38 23.58 4.61 10.32
CA ASP A 38 24.35 3.52 9.73
C ASP A 38 23.82 2.17 10.26
N SER A 39 22.65 1.78 9.78
CA SER A 39 22.03 0.48 10.00
C SER A 39 21.81 -0.08 8.61
N ASP A 40 22.55 -1.14 8.26
CA ASP A 40 22.42 -1.95 7.04
C ASP A 40 21.00 -2.57 6.83
N ASP A 41 20.03 -2.17 7.66
CA ASP A 41 18.61 -2.56 7.66
C ASP A 41 17.67 -1.45 7.11
N GLU A 42 18.21 -0.32 6.63
CA GLU A 42 17.39 0.73 6.03
C GLU A 42 16.88 0.34 4.63
N MET A 43 15.59 -0.07 4.56
CA MET A 43 14.91 -0.35 3.29
C MET A 43 15.05 0.79 2.29
N ILE A 44 15.37 0.45 1.04
CA ILE A 44 15.46 1.41 -0.05
C ILE A 44 14.08 2.00 -0.37
N GLU A 45 14.05 3.21 -0.93
CA GLU A 45 12.79 3.93 -1.23
C GLU A 45 11.85 3.12 -2.14
N ALA A 46 12.41 2.33 -3.07
CA ALA A 46 11.63 1.44 -3.92
C ALA A 46 10.92 0.32 -3.13
N GLU A 47 11.57 -0.23 -2.10
CA GLU A 47 10.98 -1.24 -1.22
C GLU A 47 9.92 -0.60 -0.30
N LYS A 48 10.18 0.60 0.21
CA LYS A 48 9.18 1.39 0.96
C LYS A 48 7.94 1.65 0.10
N ALA A 49 8.13 2.02 -1.16
CA ALA A 49 7.04 2.22 -2.11
C ALA A 49 6.29 0.92 -2.45
N ALA A 50 6.98 -0.21 -2.54
CA ALA A 50 6.35 -1.53 -2.67
C ALA A 50 5.49 -1.87 -1.45
N ARG A 51 6.02 -1.70 -0.24
CA ARG A 51 5.28 -1.95 1.01
C ARG A 51 4.16 -0.93 1.27
N ALA A 52 4.18 0.25 0.67
CA ALA A 52 3.11 1.23 0.84
C ALA A 52 1.84 0.97 -0.01
N ARG A 53 1.80 -0.13 -0.77
CA ARG A 53 0.73 -0.44 -1.74
C ARG A 53 -0.17 -1.56 -1.23
N TRP A 54 -1.25 -1.20 -0.54
CA TRP A 54 -2.22 -2.15 -0.03
C TRP A 54 -3.67 -1.78 -0.39
N LEU A 55 -4.53 -2.80 -0.47
CA LEU A 55 -5.97 -2.67 -0.46
C LEU A 55 -6.48 -3.33 0.82
N VAL A 56 -7.36 -2.63 1.53
CA VAL A 56 -8.03 -3.17 2.72
C VAL A 56 -9.50 -3.37 2.40
N SER A 57 -10.03 -4.55 2.75
CA SER A 57 -11.45 -4.86 2.68
C SER A 57 -12.02 -5.21 4.05
N GLY A 58 -13.18 -4.64 4.37
CA GLY A 58 -13.95 -4.96 5.59
C GLY A 58 -15.27 -5.63 5.24
N GLY A 59 -15.55 -6.78 5.86
CA GLY A 59 -16.75 -7.59 5.61
C GLY A 59 -17.73 -7.63 6.77
N LYS A 60 -18.98 -8.05 6.48
CA LYS A 60 -20.01 -8.36 7.49
C LYS A 60 -19.61 -9.49 8.44
N ASP A 61 -18.64 -10.29 8.03
CA ASP A 61 -18.03 -11.34 8.84
C ASP A 61 -17.17 -10.80 10.00
N SER A 62 -17.19 -9.47 10.23
CA SER A 62 -16.40 -8.76 11.26
C SER A 62 -14.89 -8.98 11.09
N ARG A 63 -14.46 -9.26 9.85
CA ARG A 63 -13.05 -9.44 9.50
C ARG A 63 -12.59 -8.32 8.59
N VAL A 64 -11.28 -8.10 8.63
CA VAL A 64 -10.56 -7.21 7.73
C VAL A 64 -9.51 -8.03 6.99
N ALA A 65 -9.46 -7.92 5.67
CA ALA A 65 -8.41 -8.51 4.84
C ALA A 65 -7.54 -7.39 4.26
N ILE A 66 -6.22 -7.60 4.32
CA ILE A 66 -5.21 -6.69 3.79
C ILE A 66 -4.54 -7.40 2.61
N TRP A 67 -4.52 -6.74 1.46
CA TRP A 67 -4.02 -7.27 0.21
C TRP A 67 -2.84 -6.45 -0.26
N GLU A 68 -1.73 -7.10 -0.59
CA GLU A 68 -0.63 -6.45 -1.29
C GLU A 68 -0.98 -6.18 -2.75
N LEU A 69 -0.65 -4.98 -3.23
CA LEU A 69 -0.91 -4.58 -4.60
C LEU A 69 0.39 -4.48 -5.38
N MET A 70 0.35 -4.96 -6.62
CA MET A 70 1.41 -4.73 -7.60
C MET A 70 1.39 -3.29 -8.11
N ASP A 71 2.45 -2.89 -8.81
CA ASP A 71 2.47 -1.63 -9.54
C ASP A 71 1.56 -1.72 -10.77
N PHE A 72 0.58 -0.82 -10.86
CA PHE A 72 -0.33 -0.72 -12.01
C PHE A 72 0.12 0.32 -13.04
N SER A 73 1.27 0.96 -12.82
CA SER A 73 1.83 1.93 -13.76
C SER A 73 2.08 1.28 -15.12
N LYS A 74 1.62 1.94 -16.18
CA LYS A 74 1.85 1.47 -17.54
C LYS A 74 3.35 1.51 -17.80
N LYS A 75 3.97 0.36 -18.08
CA LYS A 75 5.34 0.33 -18.61
C LYS A 75 5.29 1.05 -19.96
N ALA A 76 5.99 2.19 -20.04
CA ALA A 76 6.15 2.96 -21.27
C ALA A 76 7.00 2.17 -22.27
#